data_AF-A0A953HVL5-F1
#
_entry.id   AF-A0A953HVL5-F1
#
_cell.length_a   1.000
_cell.length_b   1.000
_cell.length_c   1.000
_cell.angle_alpha   90.00
_cell.angle_beta   90.00
_cell.angle_gamma   90.00
#
_symmetry.space_group_name_H-M   'P 1'
#
loop_
_entity.id
_entity.type
_entity.pdbx_description
1 polymer ?
#
loop_
_entity_poly.entity_id
_entity_poly.type
_entity_poly.pdbx_seq_one_letter_code
_entity_poly.pdbx_strand_id
1 'polypeptide(L)' 'MKRENKYILSVRAKQDIGHIARCTIEKFGVDQSLMYSEELIKTITKLSANPDIGRAYIPTRRKMLKI' A
#
# COMPACT_ATOMS: atom_id res chain seq x y z
N MET A 1 23.75 -3.40 -6.89
CA MET A 1 23.49 -2.21 -6.04
C MET A 1 22.08 -2.31 -5.49
N LYS A 2 21.90 -2.49 -4.17
CA LYS A 2 20.59 -2.31 -3.53
C LYS A 2 20.26 -0.82 -3.66
N ARG A 3 19.25 -0.45 -4.46
CA ARG A 3 18.70 0.90 -4.40
C ARG A 3 18.14 1.08 -2.99
N GLU A 4 18.67 2.04 -2.23
CA GLU A 4 18.07 2.41 -0.96
C GLU A 4 16.67 2.94 -1.26
N ASN A 5 15.66 2.18 -0.85
CA ASN A 5 14.29 2.64 -0.89
C ASN A 5 14.17 3.79 0.11
N LYS A 6 13.68 4.96 -0.33
CA LYS A 6 13.49 6.16 0.50
C LYS A 6 12.31 6.03 1.49
N TYR A 7 11.88 4.82 1.79
CA TYR A 7 10.73 4.55 2.64
C TYR A 7 10.99 3.33 3.53
N ILE A 8 10.34 3.32 4.69
CA ILE A 8 10.38 2.22 5.65
C ILE A 8 8.97 1.66 5.79
N LEU A 9 8.85 0.33 5.70
CA LEU A 9 7.60 -0.36 6.00
C LEU A 9 7.54 -0.70 7.49
N SER A 10 6.43 -0.37 8.13
CA SER A 10 6.15 -0.81 9.50
C SER A 10 6.05 -2.35 9.56
N VAL A 11 6.22 -2.91 10.76
CA VAL A 11 6.06 -4.36 10.97
C VAL A 11 4.66 -4.82 10.54
N ARG A 12 3.62 -4.05 10.85
CA ARG A 12 2.24 -4.33 10.44
C ARG A 12 2.07 -4.31 8.92
N ALA A 13 2.63 -3.31 8.23
CA ALA A 13 2.56 -3.24 6.77
C ALA A 13 3.22 -4.46 6.10
N LYS A 14 4.32 -4.98 6.66
CA LYS A 14 4.94 -6.23 6.17
C LYS A 14 4.04 -7.45 6.37
N GLN A 15 3.35 -7.53 7.51
CA GLN A 15 2.37 -8.58 7.78
C GLN A 15 1.18 -8.49 6.82
N ASP A 16 0.67 -7.27 6.58
CA ASP A 16 -0.43 -7.02 5.65
C ASP A 16 -0.08 -7.46 4.23
N ILE A 17 1.14 -7.18 3.75
CA ILE A 17 1.64 -7.68 2.46
C ILE A 17 1.62 -9.22 2.42
N GLY A 18 2.05 -9.89 3.50
CA GLY A 18 2.00 -11.35 3.59
C GLY A 18 0.57 -11.91 3.58
N HIS A 19 -0.37 -11.24 4.26
CA HIS A 19 -1.78 -11.62 4.24
C HIS A 19 -2.43 -11.39 2.87
N ILE A 20 -2.10 -10.29 2.20
CA ILE A 20 -2.54 -10.01 0.83
C ILE A 20 -2.06 -11.11 -0.09
N ALA A 21 -0.76 -11.44 -0.08
CA ALA A 21 -0.18 -12.48 -0.92
C ALA A 21 -0.86 -13.84 -0.71
N ARG A 22 -1.07 -14.25 0.56
CA ARG A 22 -1.77 -15.50 0.87
C ARG A 22 -3.20 -15.48 0.33
N CYS A 23 -3.95 -14.43 0.59
CA CYS A 23 -5.33 -14.26 0.12
C CYS A 23 -5.43 -14.28 -1.41
N THR A 24 -4.49 -13.61 -2.10
CA THR A 24 -4.48 -13.57 -3.58
C THR A 24 -4.09 -14.91 -4.19
N ILE A 25 -3.13 -15.63 -3.60
CA ILE A 25 -2.78 -16.99 -4.04
C ILE A 25 -3.98 -17.92 -3.88
N GLU A 26 -4.62 -17.92 -2.70
CA GLU A 26 -5.77 -18.79 -2.39
C GLU A 26 -6.96 -18.53 -3.32
N LYS A 27 -7.21 -17.27 -3.69
CA LYS A 27 -8.38 -16.90 -4.49
C LYS A 27 -8.14 -16.91 -6.00
N PHE A 28 -6.94 -16.57 -6.44
CA PHE A 28 -6.67 -16.23 -7.84
C PHE A 28 -5.40 -16.88 -8.40
N GLY A 29 -4.68 -17.66 -7.60
CA GLY A 29 -3.44 -18.32 -8.01
C GLY A 29 -2.19 -17.45 -7.88
N VAL A 30 -1.05 -18.10 -8.08
CA VAL A 30 0.28 -17.51 -7.88
C VAL A 30 0.53 -16.36 -8.86
N ASP A 31 0.17 -16.53 -10.12
CA ASP A 31 0.41 -15.51 -11.16
C ASP A 31 -0.31 -14.19 -10.85
N GLN A 32 -1.58 -14.28 -10.42
CA GLN A 32 -2.34 -13.09 -10.02
C GLN A 32 -1.75 -12.45 -8.75
N SER A 33 -1.25 -13.25 -7.81
CA SER A 33 -0.57 -12.73 -6.62
C SER A 33 0.72 -11.99 -6.97
N LEU A 34 1.49 -12.49 -7.95
CA LEU A 34 2.71 -11.84 -8.43
C LEU A 34 2.39 -10.51 -9.11
N MET A 35 1.44 -10.50 -10.05
CA MET A 35 1.01 -9.26 -10.71
C MET A 35 0.51 -8.20 -9.71
N TYR A 36 -0.26 -8.62 -8.70
CA TYR A 36 -0.72 -7.71 -7.66
C TYR A 36 0.44 -7.14 -6.83
N SER A 37 1.44 -7.96 -6.52
CA SER A 37 2.61 -7.53 -5.76
C SER A 37 3.46 -6.49 -6.53
N GLU A 38 3.57 -6.63 -7.85
CA GLU A 38 4.29 -5.69 -8.71
C GLU A 38 3.61 -4.32 -8.74
N GLU A 39 2.28 -4.28 -8.89
CA GLU A 39 1.52 -3.02 -8.88
C GLU A 39 1.53 -2.36 -7.48
N LEU A 40 1.57 -3.15 -6.41
CA LEU A 40 1.76 -2.63 -5.06
C LEU A 40 3.13 -1.97 -4.89
N ILE A 41 4.20 -2.63 -5.35
CA ILE A 41 5.58 -2.09 -5.30
C ILE A 41 5.66 -0.79 -6.12
N LYS A 42 5.09 -0.77 -7.33
CA LYS A 42 5.03 0.40 -8.19
C LYS A 42 4.32 1.57 -7.52
N THR A 43 3.19 1.30 -6.86
CA THR A 43 2.43 2.31 -6.12
C THR A 43 3.24 2.89 -4.96
N ILE A 44 3.85 2.03 -4.13
CA ILE A 44 4.68 2.48 -3.00
C ILE A 44 5.90 3.26 -3.49
N THR A 45 6.51 2.82 -4.59
CA THR A 45 7.64 3.53 -5.21
C THR A 45 7.21 4.92 -5.68
N LYS A 46 6.05 5.05 -6.33
CA LYS A 46 5.49 6.34 -6.76
C LYS A 46 5.22 7.27 -5.57
N LEU A 47 4.66 6.74 -4.48
CA LEU A 47 4.45 7.47 -3.22
C LEU A 47 5.77 7.92 -2.60
N SER A 48 6.79 7.08 -2.60
CA SER A 48 8.12 7.43 -2.05
C SER A 48 8.81 8.55 -2.84
N ALA A 49 8.52 8.65 -4.14
CA ALA A 49 9.02 9.71 -5.00
C ALA A 49 8.19 11.01 -4.88
N ASN A 50 6.89 10.90 -4.56
CA ASN A 50 5.96 12.02 -4.46
C ASN A 50 5.02 11.83 -3.25
N PRO A 51 5.45 12.16 -2.02
CA PRO A 51 4.68 11.86 -0.81
C PRO A 51 3.28 12.50 -0.76
N ASP A 52 3.10 13.65 -1.41
CA ASP A 52 1.88 14.46 -1.34
C ASP A 52 0.76 14.02 -2.32
N ILE A 53 1.00 13.00 -3.15
CA ILE A 53 -0.04 12.50 -4.09
C ILE A 53 -1.16 11.73 -3.37
N GLY A 54 -0.92 11.34 -2.10
CA GLY A 54 -1.92 10.69 -1.27
C GLY A 54 -2.99 11.68 -0.84
N ARG A 55 -4.26 11.29 -0.91
CA ARG A 55 -5.35 12.11 -0.37
C ARG A 55 -5.21 12.16 1.15
N ALA A 56 -5.11 13.38 1.71
CA ALA A 56 -5.14 13.57 3.15
C ALA A 56 -6.41 12.94 3.73
N TYR A 57 -6.25 12.02 4.68
CA TYR A 57 -7.38 11.45 5.40
C TYR A 57 -7.89 12.49 6.40
N ILE A 58 -9.09 13.01 6.16
CA ILE A 58 -9.81 13.87 7.11
C ILE A 58 -10.84 12.99 7.81
N PRO A 59 -10.65 12.61 9.09
CA PRO A 59 -11.63 11.82 9.81
C PRO A 59 -12.94 12.62 9.95
N THR A 60 -13.99 12.21 9.25
CA THR A 60 -15.28 12.94 9.25
C THR A 60 -16.12 12.73 10.52
N ARG A 61 -15.58 12.17 11.60
CA ARG A 61 -16.34 11.93 12.85
C ARG A 61 -16.58 13.16 13.73
N ARG A 62 -16.32 14.40 13.27
CA ARG A 62 -16.75 15.65 13.93
C ARG A 62 -16.93 16.82 12.94
N LYS A 63 -17.73 16.66 11.89
CA LYS A 63 -18.35 17.83 11.25
C LYS A 63 -19.86 17.71 11.36
N MET A 64 -20.41 18.35 12.40
CA MET A 64 -21.71 19.00 12.25
C MET A 64 -21.57 19.92 11.03
N LEU A 65 -22.29 19.60 9.95
CA LEU A 65 -22.51 20.55 8.87
C LEU A 65 -23.31 21.72 9.44
N LYS A 66 -22.62 22.81 9.75
CA LYS A 66 -23.14 24.17 9.71
C LYS A 66 -22.01 25.00 9.13
N ILE A 67 -22.12 25.39 7.86
CA ILE A 67 -22.32 26.77 7.39
C ILE A 67 -23.00 26.61 6.03
#